data_AF-A0A7D5N561-F1
#
_entry.id   AF-A0A7D5N561-F1
#
_cell.length_a   1.000
_cell.length_b   1.000
_cell.length_c   1.000
_cell.angle_alpha   90.00
_cell.angle_beta   90.00
_cell.angle_gamma   90.00
#
_symmetry.space_group_name_H-M   'P 1'
#
loop_
_entity.id
_entity.type
_entity.pdbx_description
1 polymer ?
#
loop_
_entity_poly.entity_id
_entity_poly.type
_entity_poly.pdbx_seq_one_letter_code
_entity_poly.pdbx_strand_id
1 'polypeptide(L)'
;MNLLHPIDAQFATLLHNPPDADLAKDSFCLGDVIKFDAVLSVPQGYLNYFWDMGDGNTLNMTANSHNYTYTKSGVFTIKLVVTDTLGCVDSIQRNIYVDEKGYASFSILDDTLCVGEPLFLRDSLVGLTDHFTWNFGDGSNPIYDIHNPVYTYADGQTYTVTLTAEYRVCPDRVHRKMYMFMITPRFIWARIPVYAQV
;
A
#
# COMPACT_ATOMS: atom_id res chain seq x y z
N MET A 1 -38.48 -42.09 0.37
CA MET A 1 -38.31 -40.62 0.39
C MET A 1 -36.82 -40.35 0.37
N ASN A 2 -36.25 -40.12 -0.81
CA ASN A 2 -34.83 -39.77 -0.93
C ASN A 2 -34.70 -38.29 -0.59
N LEU A 3 -34.00 -38.00 0.50
CA LEU A 3 -33.61 -36.65 0.90
C LEU A 3 -32.62 -36.14 -0.14
N LEU A 4 -33.06 -35.22 -0.99
CA LEU A 4 -32.16 -34.37 -1.76
C LEU A 4 -31.35 -33.57 -0.73
N HIS A 5 -30.06 -33.88 -0.58
CA HIS A 5 -29.16 -33.03 0.17
C HIS A 5 -28.89 -31.79 -0.68
N PRO A 6 -29.33 -30.58 -0.28
CA PRO A 6 -28.92 -29.36 -0.95
C PRO A 6 -27.39 -29.26 -0.90
N ILE A 7 -26.78 -28.88 -2.02
CA ILE A 7 -25.38 -28.48 -2.06
C ILE A 7 -25.24 -27.32 -1.06
N ASP A 8 -24.25 -27.39 -0.17
CA ASP A 8 -23.88 -26.26 0.69
C ASP A 8 -22.44 -25.86 0.33
N ALA A 9 -22.28 -24.76 -0.40
CA ALA A 9 -20.97 -24.23 -0.76
C ALA A 9 -20.30 -23.60 0.48
N GLN A 10 -19.51 -24.38 1.21
CA GLN A 10 -18.82 -23.90 2.41
C GLN A 10 -17.48 -23.24 2.06
N PHE A 11 -17.48 -21.91 2.18
CA PHE A 11 -16.35 -20.97 2.05
C PHE A 11 -15.65 -20.97 0.67
N ALA A 12 -15.78 -19.87 -0.06
CA ALA A 12 -14.73 -19.47 -1.00
C ALA A 12 -13.50 -19.13 -0.16
N THR A 13 -12.41 -19.88 -0.33
CA THR A 13 -11.15 -19.56 0.38
C THR A 13 -10.35 -18.62 -0.51
N LEU A 14 -10.09 -17.42 -0.02
CA LEU A 14 -9.22 -16.45 -0.67
C LEU A 14 -7.80 -16.71 -0.19
N LEU A 15 -6.90 -17.10 -1.10
CA LEU A 15 -5.50 -17.33 -0.76
C LEU A 15 -4.64 -16.26 -1.40
N HIS A 16 -3.97 -15.47 -0.56
CA HIS A 16 -2.80 -14.71 -0.95
C HIS A 16 -1.53 -15.53 -0.65
N ASN A 17 -0.46 -15.29 -1.39
CA ASN A 17 0.86 -15.87 -1.16
C ASN A 17 1.88 -14.72 -1.30
N PRO A 18 2.66 -14.24 -0.30
CA PRO A 18 3.00 -14.77 1.06
C PRO A 18 2.86 -13.70 2.20
N PRO A 19 3.66 -13.76 3.30
CA PRO A 19 3.21 -13.95 4.68
C PRO A 19 2.72 -12.67 5.37
N ASP A 20 1.50 -12.65 5.90
CA ASP A 20 1.31 -12.09 7.24
C ASP A 20 0.11 -12.74 7.95
N ALA A 21 0.27 -12.87 9.26
CA ALA A 21 -0.66 -13.54 10.15
C ALA A 21 -1.82 -12.59 10.50
N ASP A 22 -2.93 -12.79 9.78
CA ASP A 22 -4.33 -12.59 10.19
C ASP A 22 -4.69 -11.27 10.91
N LEU A 23 -5.42 -10.41 10.18
CA LEU A 23 -6.55 -9.60 10.68
C LEU A 23 -7.47 -9.04 9.56
N ALA A 24 -7.15 -9.23 8.26
CA ALA A 24 -7.97 -8.75 7.13
C ALA A 24 -8.11 -9.78 5.99
N LYS A 25 -8.70 -10.95 6.27
CA LYS A 25 -8.86 -12.06 5.30
C LYS A 25 -9.59 -11.68 3.99
N ASP A 26 -10.27 -10.53 3.96
CA ASP A 26 -11.06 -10.03 2.83
C ASP A 26 -10.56 -8.69 2.26
N SER A 27 -9.36 -8.21 2.63
CA SER A 27 -8.77 -6.97 2.09
C SER A 27 -7.58 -7.25 1.16
N PHE A 28 -7.53 -6.57 0.01
CA PHE A 28 -6.55 -6.78 -1.06
C PHE A 28 -6.05 -5.46 -1.65
N CYS A 29 -4.86 -5.47 -2.26
CA CYS A 29 -4.37 -4.30 -2.96
C CYS A 29 -4.94 -4.21 -4.37
N LEU A 30 -5.23 -2.98 -4.80
CA LEU A 30 -5.57 -2.68 -6.18
C LEU A 30 -4.48 -3.19 -7.14
N GLY A 31 -4.91 -3.93 -8.16
CA GLY A 31 -4.01 -4.51 -9.16
C GLY A 31 -3.32 -5.81 -8.73
N ASP A 32 -3.54 -6.32 -7.52
CA ASP A 32 -3.03 -7.64 -7.15
C ASP A 32 -3.84 -8.76 -7.82
N VAL A 33 -3.18 -9.92 -7.98
CA VAL A 33 -3.82 -11.13 -8.46
C VAL A 33 -4.39 -11.88 -7.26
N ILE A 34 -5.71 -11.91 -7.17
CA ILE A 34 -6.44 -12.59 -6.09
C ILE A 34 -6.87 -13.97 -6.61
N LYS A 35 -6.56 -15.03 -5.87
CA LYS A 35 -7.01 -16.39 -6.17
C LYS A 35 -8.31 -16.68 -5.45
N PHE A 36 -9.33 -17.06 -6.21
CA PHE A 36 -10.63 -17.49 -5.74
C PHE A 36 -10.72 -19.01 -5.86
N ASP A 37 -10.92 -19.71 -4.75
CA ASP A 37 -11.15 -21.16 -4.72
C ASP A 37 -12.55 -21.45 -4.17
N ALA A 38 -13.41 -22.10 -4.97
CA ALA A 38 -14.67 -22.66 -4.54
C ALA A 38 -14.44 -24.01 -3.86
N VAL A 39 -14.68 -24.04 -2.55
CA VAL A 39 -14.68 -25.28 -1.76
C VAL A 39 -16.13 -25.67 -1.50
N LEU A 40 -16.46 -26.94 -1.72
CA LEU A 40 -17.80 -27.48 -1.51
C LEU A 40 -17.78 -28.47 -0.37
N SER A 41 -18.84 -28.50 0.43
CA SER A 41 -18.99 -29.45 1.54
C SER A 41 -19.16 -30.90 1.09
N VAL A 42 -19.49 -31.12 -0.19
CA VAL A 42 -19.70 -32.44 -0.79
C VAL A 42 -18.89 -32.58 -2.08
N PRO A 43 -18.11 -33.67 -2.24
CA PRO A 43 -17.46 -33.97 -3.51
C PRO A 43 -18.51 -34.48 -4.51
N GLN A 44 -18.84 -33.68 -5.52
CA GLN A 44 -19.73 -34.10 -6.60
C GLN A 44 -19.14 -33.86 -7.99
N GLY A 45 -19.59 -34.67 -8.94
CA GLY A 45 -19.19 -34.62 -10.35
C GLY A 45 -19.69 -33.35 -11.03
N TYR A 46 -18.76 -32.73 -11.78
CA TYR A 46 -18.88 -31.56 -12.66
C TYR A 46 -19.87 -30.47 -12.23
N LEU A 47 -19.31 -29.39 -11.71
CA LEU A 47 -20.03 -28.25 -11.18
C LEU A 47 -19.81 -27.07 -12.14
N ASN A 48 -20.88 -26.44 -12.59
CA ASN A 48 -20.75 -25.13 -13.24
C ASN A 48 -20.65 -24.07 -12.14
N TYR A 49 -19.61 -23.25 -12.20
CA TYR A 49 -19.36 -22.15 -11.29
C TYR A 49 -19.62 -20.84 -12.01
N PHE A 50 -20.65 -20.12 -11.58
CA PHE A 50 -20.90 -18.75 -12.00
C PHE A 50 -20.44 -17.80 -10.90
N TRP A 51 -19.51 -16.93 -11.25
CA TRP A 51 -19.01 -15.87 -10.37
C TRP A 51 -19.54 -14.52 -10.86
N ASP A 52 -20.08 -13.74 -9.95
CA ASP A 52 -20.26 -12.30 -10.09
C ASP A 52 -19.22 -11.64 -9.18
N MET A 53 -18.33 -10.84 -9.77
CA MET A 53 -17.22 -10.22 -9.05
C MET A 53 -17.64 -8.92 -8.36
N GLY A 54 -18.90 -8.50 -8.49
CA GLY A 54 -19.42 -7.29 -7.85
C GLY A 54 -18.92 -5.98 -8.46
N ASP A 55 -18.07 -6.03 -9.49
CA ASP A 55 -17.58 -4.88 -10.26
C ASP A 55 -18.27 -4.72 -11.63
N GLY A 56 -19.32 -5.52 -11.87
CA GLY A 56 -20.04 -5.61 -13.13
C GLY A 56 -19.53 -6.70 -14.08
N ASN A 57 -18.44 -7.39 -13.75
CA ASN A 57 -17.95 -8.53 -14.50
C ASN A 57 -18.44 -9.86 -13.90
N THR A 58 -18.69 -10.82 -14.78
CA THR A 58 -19.13 -12.17 -14.41
C THR A 58 -18.31 -13.22 -15.15
N LEU A 59 -18.10 -14.38 -14.52
CA LEU A 59 -17.36 -15.51 -15.07
C LEU A 59 -18.21 -16.78 -15.00
N ASN A 60 -18.22 -17.58 -16.07
CA ASN A 60 -18.81 -18.92 -16.09
C ASN A 60 -17.70 -19.94 -16.34
N MET A 61 -17.50 -20.86 -15.41
CA MET A 61 -16.34 -21.74 -15.39
C MET A 61 -16.69 -23.16 -14.95
N THR A 62 -15.92 -24.13 -15.43
CA THR A 62 -15.96 -25.53 -14.95
C THR A 62 -14.86 -25.83 -13.94
N ALA A 63 -13.83 -24.98 -13.88
CA ALA A 63 -12.81 -25.03 -12.85
C ALA A 63 -13.36 -24.42 -11.56
N ASN A 64 -13.07 -25.06 -10.43
CA ASN A 64 -13.45 -24.59 -9.10
C ASN A 64 -12.53 -23.47 -8.58
N SER A 65 -11.53 -23.05 -9.35
CA SER A 65 -10.64 -21.97 -8.95
C SER A 65 -10.26 -21.09 -10.14
N HIS A 66 -10.04 -19.81 -9.87
CA HIS A 66 -9.53 -18.86 -10.84
C HIS A 66 -8.79 -17.71 -10.17
N ASN A 67 -8.04 -16.97 -10.98
CA ASN A 67 -7.43 -15.72 -10.57
C ASN A 67 -8.28 -14.55 -11.07
N TYR A 68 -8.29 -13.45 -10.33
CA TYR A 68 -8.97 -12.21 -10.72
C TYR A 68 -8.24 -10.99 -10.18
N THR A 69 -8.33 -9.87 -10.90
CA THR A 69 -7.68 -8.61 -10.52
C THR A 69 -8.67 -7.47 -10.69
N TYR A 70 -8.87 -6.71 -9.62
CA TYR A 70 -9.69 -5.50 -9.64
C TYR A 70 -8.88 -4.32 -10.17
N THR A 71 -9.54 -3.48 -10.98
CA THR A 71 -8.97 -2.27 -11.58
C THR A 71 -9.45 -0.98 -10.92
N LYS A 72 -10.38 -1.09 -9.97
CA LYS A 72 -10.85 0.02 -9.13
C LYS A 72 -10.80 -0.38 -7.67
N SER A 73 -10.51 0.59 -6.81
CA SER A 73 -10.63 0.45 -5.36
C SER A 73 -12.09 0.52 -4.93
N GLY A 74 -12.40 -0.09 -3.79
CA GLY A 74 -13.74 -0.09 -3.20
C GLY A 74 -14.12 -1.41 -2.55
N VAL A 75 -15.39 -1.47 -2.13
CA VAL A 75 -15.99 -2.68 -1.57
C VAL A 75 -16.75 -3.41 -2.66
N PHE A 76 -16.44 -4.69 -2.86
CA PHE A 76 -17.07 -5.54 -3.87
C PHE A 76 -17.81 -6.68 -3.20
N THR A 77 -19.11 -6.83 -3.50
CA THR A 77 -19.90 -7.98 -3.08
C THR A 77 -19.77 -9.07 -4.14
N ILE A 78 -18.91 -10.04 -3.89
CA ILE A 78 -18.75 -11.21 -4.75
C ILE A 78 -19.88 -12.20 -4.51
N LYS A 79 -20.36 -12.85 -5.57
CA LYS A 79 -21.34 -13.92 -5.51
C LYS A 79 -20.85 -15.12 -6.30
N LEU A 80 -20.87 -16.30 -5.68
CA LEU A 80 -20.69 -17.57 -6.34
C LEU A 80 -22.04 -18.28 -6.43
N VAL A 81 -22.39 -18.78 -7.61
CA VAL A 81 -23.52 -19.68 -7.84
C VAL A 81 -22.97 -20.97 -8.42
N VAL A 82 -23.30 -22.10 -7.80
CA VAL A 82 -22.84 -23.42 -8.21
C VAL A 82 -24.04 -24.24 -8.68
N THR A 83 -23.88 -24.96 -9.78
CA THR A 83 -24.88 -25.90 -10.28
C THR A 83 -24.27 -27.28 -10.44
N ASP A 84 -24.88 -28.30 -9.82
CA ASP A 84 -24.44 -29.69 -9.98
C ASP A 84 -24.96 -30.33 -11.28
N THR A 85 -24.53 -31.58 -11.51
CA THR A 85 -24.97 -32.40 -12.65
C THR A 85 -26.45 -32.79 -12.63
N LEU A 86 -27.12 -32.68 -11.48
CA LEU A 86 -28.55 -32.95 -11.33
C LEU A 86 -29.40 -31.68 -11.51
N GLY A 87 -28.76 -30.53 -11.69
CA GLY A 87 -29.41 -29.23 -11.85
C GLY A 87 -29.76 -28.54 -10.52
N CYS A 88 -29.26 -29.03 -9.38
CA CYS A 88 -29.40 -28.34 -8.11
C CYS A 88 -28.51 -27.09 -8.10
N VAL A 89 -29.04 -25.98 -7.61
CA VAL A 89 -28.34 -24.69 -7.58
C VAL A 89 -28.21 -24.21 -6.14
N ASP A 90 -27.01 -23.76 -5.78
CA ASP A 90 -26.73 -23.09 -4.51
C ASP A 90 -25.88 -21.83 -4.74
N SER A 91 -25.89 -20.89 -3.80
CA SER A 91 -25.10 -19.67 -3.91
C SER A 91 -24.63 -19.11 -2.58
N ILE A 92 -23.47 -18.46 -2.61
CA ILE A 92 -22.89 -17.74 -1.47
C ILE A 92 -22.45 -16.34 -1.91
N GLN A 93 -22.48 -15.38 -0.98
CA GLN A 93 -21.98 -14.02 -1.18
C GLN A 93 -20.98 -13.64 -0.10
N ARG A 94 -20.01 -12.80 -0.46
CA ARG A 94 -19.05 -12.19 0.47
C ARG A 94 -18.72 -10.78 0.03
N ASN A 95 -18.34 -9.94 0.99
CA ASN A 95 -17.73 -8.66 0.69
C ASN A 95 -16.22 -8.82 0.72
N ILE A 96 -15.55 -8.21 -0.24
CA ILE A 96 -14.11 -7.99 -0.21
C ILE A 96 -13.83 -6.49 -0.34
N TYR A 97 -12.67 -6.07 0.15
CA TYR A 97 -12.19 -4.70 0.16
C TYR A 97 -10.95 -4.62 -0.72
N VAL A 98 -10.94 -3.73 -1.69
CA VAL A 98 -9.79 -3.50 -2.56
C VAL A 98 -9.32 -2.07 -2.33
N ASP A 99 -8.15 -1.91 -1.72
CA ASP A 99 -7.59 -0.61 -1.38
C ASP A 99 -6.52 -0.18 -2.37
N GLU A 100 -6.42 1.13 -2.59
CA GLU A 100 -5.33 1.67 -3.40
C GLU A 100 -3.98 1.38 -2.75
N LYS A 101 -2.97 1.15 -3.59
CA LYS A 101 -1.60 1.00 -3.11
C LYS A 101 -1.11 2.35 -2.58
N GLY A 102 -0.83 2.35 -1.30
CA GLY A 102 -0.19 3.40 -0.55
C GLY A 102 1.11 3.82 -1.21
N TYR A 103 1.26 5.11 -1.44
CA TYR A 103 2.45 5.70 -2.02
C TYR A 103 2.86 6.89 -1.17
N ALA A 104 4.09 6.85 -0.67
CA ALA A 104 4.68 7.97 0.05
C ALA A 104 5.93 8.47 -0.66
N SER A 105 5.95 9.77 -0.91
CA SER A 105 7.09 10.49 -1.43
C SER A 105 7.14 11.89 -0.86
N PHE A 106 8.24 12.58 -1.08
CA PHE A 106 8.35 13.99 -0.79
C PHE A 106 9.36 14.65 -1.71
N SER A 107 9.27 15.98 -1.79
CA SER A 107 10.15 16.84 -2.56
C SER A 107 10.67 17.98 -1.68
N ILE A 108 11.80 18.54 -2.09
CA ILE A 108 12.45 19.71 -1.52
C ILE A 108 12.74 20.67 -2.66
N LEU A 109 12.93 21.95 -2.35
CA LEU A 109 13.28 22.97 -3.35
C LEU A 109 14.77 22.91 -3.72
N ASP A 110 15.62 22.86 -2.69
CA ASP A 110 17.07 22.81 -2.82
C ASP A 110 17.62 21.68 -1.95
N ASP A 111 18.58 20.92 -2.48
CA ASP A 111 19.26 19.83 -1.75
C ASP A 111 20.50 20.30 -0.99
N THR A 112 20.85 21.59 -1.14
CA THR A 112 22.02 22.22 -0.53
C THR A 112 21.60 23.55 0.10
N LEU A 113 21.73 23.68 1.41
CA LEU A 113 21.33 24.86 2.18
C LEU A 113 22.43 25.29 3.15
N CYS A 114 22.45 26.58 3.51
CA CYS A 114 23.31 27.05 4.59
C CYS A 114 22.76 26.61 5.94
N VAL A 115 23.64 26.32 6.90
CA VAL A 115 23.23 26.08 8.29
C VAL A 115 22.34 27.22 8.81
N GLY A 116 21.23 26.87 9.47
CA GLY A 116 20.23 27.82 9.96
C GLY A 116 19.17 28.24 8.93
N GLU A 117 19.34 27.95 7.64
CA GLU A 117 18.28 28.17 6.64
C GLU A 117 17.14 27.14 6.80
N PRO A 118 15.88 27.56 6.59
CA PRO A 118 14.72 26.66 6.65
C PRO A 118 14.68 25.73 5.42
N LEU A 119 14.63 24.44 5.69
CA LEU A 119 14.29 23.39 4.73
C LEU A 119 12.77 23.25 4.65
N PHE A 120 12.21 23.54 3.48
CA PHE A 120 10.80 23.32 3.19
C PHE A 120 10.60 21.96 2.53
N LEU A 121 9.77 21.10 3.15
CA LEU A 121 9.42 19.81 2.59
C LEU A 121 7.99 19.83 2.05
N ARG A 122 7.77 19.11 0.95
CA ARG A 122 6.43 18.86 0.41
C ARG A 122 6.20 17.37 0.26
N ASP A 123 5.30 16.82 1.06
CA ASP A 123 4.92 15.42 0.95
C ASP A 123 3.91 15.17 -0.17
N SER A 124 3.90 13.92 -0.62
CA SER A 124 2.93 13.34 -1.53
C SER A 124 2.57 11.96 -1.00
N LEU A 125 1.43 11.89 -0.33
CA LEU A 125 0.86 10.69 0.26
C LEU A 125 -0.40 10.32 -0.54
N VAL A 126 -0.48 9.09 -1.03
CA VAL A 126 -1.64 8.52 -1.74
C VAL A 126 -2.02 7.24 -1.05
N GLY A 127 -3.33 6.96 -0.97
CA GLY A 127 -3.89 5.84 -0.21
C GLY A 127 -4.29 6.24 1.22
N LEU A 128 -4.92 5.30 1.93
CA LEU A 128 -5.38 5.51 3.31
C LEU A 128 -4.19 5.40 4.28
N THR A 129 -3.44 6.49 4.44
CA THR A 129 -2.38 6.62 5.45
C THR A 129 -2.99 6.81 6.82
N ASP A 130 -2.58 5.99 7.79
CA ASP A 130 -2.99 6.14 9.20
C ASP A 130 -2.07 7.07 9.96
N HIS A 131 -0.77 6.83 9.82
CA HIS A 131 0.29 7.59 10.47
C HIS A 131 1.47 7.77 9.53
N PHE A 132 2.16 8.90 9.64
CA PHE A 132 3.42 9.11 8.97
C PHE A 132 4.40 9.91 9.82
N THR A 133 5.68 9.66 9.60
CA THR A 133 6.75 10.22 10.42
C THR A 133 7.88 10.75 9.56
N TRP A 134 8.46 11.85 10.03
CA TRP A 134 9.64 12.48 9.46
C TRP A 134 10.81 12.28 10.41
N ASN A 135 11.91 11.75 9.89
CA ASN A 135 13.19 11.69 10.57
C ASN A 135 14.22 12.49 9.76
N PHE A 136 14.87 13.46 10.39
CA PHE A 136 15.79 14.39 9.72
C PHE A 136 17.25 13.91 9.71
N GLY A 137 17.55 12.77 10.32
CA GLY A 137 18.87 12.13 10.27
C GLY A 137 19.95 12.82 11.11
N ASP A 138 19.59 13.77 11.96
CA ASP A 138 20.47 14.52 12.86
C ASP A 138 20.47 13.99 14.31
N GLY A 139 19.65 12.97 14.59
CA GLY A 139 19.48 12.41 15.93
C GLY A 139 18.38 13.10 16.77
N SER A 140 17.72 14.12 16.23
CA SER A 140 16.55 14.75 16.85
C SER A 140 15.33 13.81 16.83
N ASN A 141 14.34 14.09 17.69
CA ASN A 141 13.10 13.33 17.72
C ASN A 141 12.34 13.46 16.38
N PRO A 142 11.73 12.37 15.88
CA PRO A 142 10.87 12.43 14.70
C PRO A 142 9.69 13.39 14.89
N ILE A 143 9.18 13.90 13.77
CA ILE A 143 7.92 14.65 13.71
C ILE A 143 6.83 13.72 13.16
N TYR A 144 5.64 13.75 13.77
CA TYR A 144 4.54 12.82 13.48
C TYR A 144 3.36 13.58 12.86
N ASP A 145 2.77 13.04 11.80
CA ASP A 145 1.48 13.44 11.22
C ASP A 145 1.37 14.93 10.87
N ILE A 146 2.49 15.57 10.53
CA ILE A 146 2.56 16.95 10.05
C ILE A 146 2.87 16.95 8.56
N HIS A 147 1.90 17.41 7.77
CA HIS A 147 2.08 17.67 6.34
C HIS A 147 2.98 18.88 6.11
N ASN A 148 3.79 18.81 5.05
CA ASN A 148 4.70 19.85 4.59
C ASN A 148 5.51 20.54 5.72
N PRO A 149 6.27 19.81 6.55
CA PRO A 149 6.99 20.41 7.67
C PRO A 149 8.11 21.33 7.18
N VAL A 150 8.52 22.24 8.06
CA VAL A 150 9.71 23.07 7.90
C VAL A 150 10.71 22.66 8.98
N TYR A 151 11.98 22.49 8.59
CA TYR A 151 13.04 22.07 9.50
C TYR A 151 14.31 22.90 9.33
N THR A 152 15.13 23.02 10.38
CA THR A 152 16.40 23.76 10.34
C THR A 152 17.50 22.93 10.98
N TYR A 153 18.65 22.83 10.33
CA TYR A 153 19.82 22.14 10.90
C TYR A 153 20.79 23.12 11.56
N ALA A 154 21.34 22.71 12.71
CA ALA A 154 22.29 23.49 13.50
C ALA A 154 23.75 23.32 13.05
N ASP A 155 24.08 22.18 12.42
CA ASP A 155 25.44 21.83 12.02
C ASP A 155 25.54 21.53 10.53
N GLY A 156 26.69 21.86 9.94
CA GLY A 156 26.97 21.65 8.52
C GLY A 156 27.49 20.25 8.26
N GLN A 157 26.64 19.39 7.70
CA GLN A 157 26.94 18.02 7.32
C GLN A 157 25.90 17.52 6.31
N THR A 158 26.08 16.30 5.82
CA THR A 158 25.06 15.61 5.03
C THR A 158 24.09 14.89 5.96
N TYR A 159 22.79 15.14 5.79
CA TYR A 159 21.72 14.47 6.51
C TYR A 159 20.91 13.58 5.57
N THR A 160 20.31 12.52 6.10
CA THR A 160 19.35 11.68 5.37
C THR A 160 17.96 11.92 5.93
N VAL A 161 17.15 12.67 5.20
CA VAL A 161 15.74 12.87 5.55
C VAL A 161 14.95 11.65 5.13
N THR A 162 14.14 11.12 6.04
CA THR A 162 13.27 9.96 5.80
C THR A 162 11.82 10.31 6.11
N LEU A 163 10.93 10.14 5.13
CA LEU A 163 9.48 10.07 5.33
C LEU A 163 9.09 8.60 5.42
N THR A 164 8.36 8.24 6.47
CA THR A 164 7.82 6.90 6.67
C THR A 164 6.31 6.99 6.83
N ALA A 165 5.56 6.41 5.90
CA ALA A 165 4.09 6.34 5.99
C ALA A 165 3.66 4.91 6.28
N GLU A 166 2.67 4.77 7.15
CA GLU A 166 2.03 3.51 7.54
C GLU A 166 0.62 3.48 6.97
N TYR A 167 0.30 2.43 6.24
CA TYR A 167 -1.01 2.22 5.62
C TYR A 167 -1.69 1.01 6.26
N ARG A 168 -3.02 1.01 6.30
CA ARG A 168 -3.77 -0.10 6.91
C ARG A 168 -3.67 -1.43 6.18
N VAL A 169 -3.44 -1.38 4.86
CA VAL A 169 -3.69 -2.52 3.98
C VAL A 169 -2.56 -2.70 2.97
N CYS A 170 -2.21 -1.65 2.23
CA CYS A 170 -1.30 -1.80 1.09
C CYS A 170 -0.46 -0.54 0.87
N PRO A 171 0.88 -0.64 0.82
CA PRO A 171 1.68 -1.56 1.64
C PRO A 171 1.69 -1.07 3.10
N ASP A 172 1.84 -1.96 4.07
CA ASP A 172 1.80 -1.60 5.51
C ASP A 172 2.73 -0.45 5.89
N ARG A 173 3.85 -0.34 5.17
CA ARG A 173 4.83 0.74 5.38
C ARG A 173 5.59 1.12 4.12
N VAL A 174 5.69 2.42 3.85
CA VAL A 174 6.54 2.98 2.78
C VAL A 174 7.58 3.92 3.38
N HIS A 175 8.83 3.79 2.95
CA HIS A 175 9.91 4.71 3.29
C HIS A 175 10.40 5.44 2.05
N ARG A 176 10.48 6.77 2.13
CA ARG A 176 11.19 7.60 1.16
C ARG A 176 12.36 8.28 1.83
N LYS A 177 13.51 8.32 1.15
CA LYS A 177 14.73 8.98 1.63
C LYS A 177 15.23 10.02 0.64
N MET A 178 15.82 11.09 1.16
CA MET A 178 16.54 12.10 0.38
C MET A 178 17.72 12.64 1.18
N TYR A 179 18.82 12.96 0.50
CA TYR A 179 20.01 13.54 1.11
C TYR A 179 19.93 15.06 1.11
N MET A 180 20.38 15.68 2.19
CA MET A 180 20.43 17.12 2.37
C MET A 180 21.86 17.53 2.73
N PHE A 181 22.41 18.52 2.02
CA PHE A 181 23.76 19.02 2.24
C PHE A 181 23.71 20.37 2.95
N MET A 182 24.06 20.39 4.24
CA MET A 182 24.14 21.62 5.01
C MET A 182 25.57 22.16 5.01
N ILE A 183 25.75 23.40 4.53
CA ILE A 183 27.07 24.03 4.43
C ILE A 183 27.23 25.16 5.46
N THR A 184 28.41 25.22 6.07
CA THR A 184 28.81 26.38 6.89
C THR A 184 29.68 27.30 6.03
N PRO A 185 29.25 28.55 5.74
CA PRO A 185 30.08 29.47 4.99
C PRO A 185 31.33 29.83 5.80
N ARG A 186 32.51 29.50 5.28
CA ARG A 186 33.79 29.97 5.84
C ARG A 186 34.20 31.28 5.16
N PHE A 187 34.11 32.38 5.90
CA PHE A 187 34.72 33.64 5.48
C PHE A 187 36.21 33.61 5.82
N ILE A 188 37.07 33.49 4.80
CA ILE A 188 38.51 33.67 4.96
C ILE A 188 38.82 35.14 4.65
N TRP A 189 39.36 35.87 5.62
CA TRP A 189 39.93 37.19 5.37
C TRP A 189 41.21 37.01 4.54
N ALA A 190 41.17 37.33 3.25
CA ALA A 190 42.38 37.47 2.44
C ALA A 190 43.12 38.73 2.89
N ARG A 191 44.28 38.59 3.55
CA ARG A 191 45.19 39.73 3.73
C ARG A 191 45.73 40.11 2.36
N ILE A 192 45.29 41.25 1.82
CA ILE A 192 45.90 41.86 0.65
C ILE A 192 47.35 42.22 1.05
N PRO A 193 48.39 41.67 0.40
CA PRO A 193 49.75 42.12 0.66
C PRO A 193 49.86 43.58 0.23
N VAL A 194 50.15 44.48 1.17
CA VAL A 194 50.55 45.85 0.86
C VAL A 194 51.95 45.75 0.27
N TYR A 195 52.07 45.87 -1.05
CA TYR A 195 53.37 46.05 -1.67
C TYR A 195 53.89 47.43 -1.27
N ALA A 196 54.90 47.46 -0.39
CA ALA A 196 55.70 48.66 -0.18
C ALA A 196 56.46 48.94 -1.49
N GLN A 197 56.09 50.03 -2.18
CA GLN A 197 56.92 50.60 -3.23
C GLN A 197 58.12 51.26 -2.53
N VAL A 198 59.34 50.80 -2.85
CA VAL A 198 60.60 51.46 -2.50
C VAL A 198 61.09 52.19 -3.73
#